data_AF-A0A3B9LY98-F1
#
_entry.id   AF-A0A3B9LY98-F1
#
_cell.length_a   1.000
_cell.length_b   1.000
_cell.length_c   1.000
_cell.angle_alpha   90.00
_cell.angle_beta   90.00
_cell.angle_gamma   90.00
#
_symmetry.space_group_name_H-M   'P 1'
#
loop_
_entity.id
_entity.type
_entity.pdbx_description
1 polymer ?
#
loop_
_entity_poly.entity_id
_entity_poly.type
_entity_poly.pdbx_seq_one_letter_code
_entity_poly.pdbx_strand_id
1 'polypeptide(L)' 'MTIIEVEKLALDLPEREQATLAANLLNSLPGILSDEDEGIAEALRRDAEIEADPAQDISLADLDSHIRGRLR' A
#
# COMPACT_ATOMS: atom_id res chain seq x y z
N MET A 1 27.38 13.43 -10.69
CA MET A 1 26.40 12.35 -10.58
C MET A 1 25.03 12.98 -10.49
N THR A 2 24.22 12.82 -11.52
CA THR A 2 22.82 13.25 -11.57
C THR A 2 21.90 12.09 -11.21
N ILE A 3 20.63 12.35 -10.88
CA ILE A 3 19.65 11.30 -10.60
C ILE A 3 19.50 10.34 -11.79
N ILE A 4 19.48 10.90 -13.01
CA ILE A 4 19.37 10.13 -14.26
C ILE A 4 20.57 9.18 -14.44
N GLU A 5 21.77 9.60 -14.05
CA GLU A 5 22.96 8.74 -14.10
C GLU A 5 22.89 7.60 -13.07
N VAL A 6 22.34 7.85 -11.88
CA VAL A 6 22.13 6.83 -10.85
C VAL A 6 21.07 5.81 -11.29
N GLU A 7 19.97 6.26 -11.90
CA GLU A 7 18.92 5.39 -12.42
C GLU A 7 19.46 4.45 -13.50
N LYS A 8 20.24 4.96 -14.46
CA LYS A 8 20.85 4.13 -15.50
C LYS A 8 21.75 3.05 -14.90
N LEU A 9 22.60 3.42 -13.95
CA LEU A 9 23.48 2.47 -13.28
C LEU A 9 22.69 1.42 -12.48
N ALA A 10 21.57 1.79 -11.86
CA ALA A 10 20.71 0.87 -11.14
C ALA A 10 19.96 -0.11 -12.07
N LEU A 11 19.61 0.33 -13.27
CA LEU A 11 18.95 -0.49 -14.29
C LEU A 11 19.91 -1.48 -14.97
N ASP A 12 21.21 -1.17 -15.00
CA ASP A 12 22.24 -2.06 -15.53
C ASP A 12 22.68 -3.17 -14.55
N LEU A 13 22.16 -3.16 -13.31
CA LEU A 13 22.45 -4.19 -12.31
C LEU A 13 21.76 -5.53 -12.62
N PRO A 14 22.34 -6.68 -12.22
CA PRO A 14 21.63 -7.94 -12.18
C PRO A 14 20.35 -7.83 -11.34
N GLU A 15 19.28 -8.55 -11.73
CA GLU A 15 17.96 -8.46 -11.07
C GLU A 15 18.01 -8.55 -9.55
N ARG A 16 18.85 -9.44 -9.01
CA ARG A 16 19.00 -9.61 -7.56
C ARG A 16 19.62 -8.39 -6.87
N GLU A 17 20.59 -7.76 -7.50
CA GLU A 17 21.27 -6.57 -6.98
C GLU A 17 20.37 -5.36 -7.12
N GLN A 18 19.64 -5.25 -8.23
CA GLN A 18 18.61 -4.24 -8.43
C GLN A 18 17.52 -4.32 -7.34
N ALA A 19 17.00 -5.52 -7.06
CA ALA A 19 16.00 -5.72 -6.00
C ALA A 19 16.55 -5.35 -4.61
N THR A 20 17.81 -5.68 -4.35
CA THR A 20 18.48 -5.33 -3.08
C THR A 20 18.66 -3.81 -2.95
N LEU A 21 19.09 -3.14 -4.02
CA LEU A 21 19.22 -1.69 -4.06
C LEU A 21 17.86 -1.01 -3.86
N ALA A 22 16.81 -1.47 -4.53
CA ALA A 22 15.46 -0.95 -4.37
C ALA A 22 14.97 -1.06 -2.91
N ALA A 23 15.16 -2.23 -2.28
CA ALA A 23 14.79 -2.44 -0.88
C ALA A 23 15.56 -1.51 0.07
N ASN A 24 16.87 -1.32 -0.15
CA ASN A 24 17.68 -0.42 0.65
C ASN A 24 17.25 1.04 0.50
N LEU A 25 16.94 1.47 -0.73
CA LEU A 25 16.45 2.82 -1.00
C LEU A 25 15.09 3.06 -0.32
N LEU A 26 14.15 2.11 -0.43
CA LEU A 26 12.85 2.17 0.25
C LEU A 26 13.02 2.25 1.78
N ASN A 27 13.91 1.43 2.36
CA ASN A 27 14.19 1.46 3.80
C ASN A 27 14.91 2.73 4.27
N SER A 28 15.59 3.44 3.37
CA SER A 28 16.30 4.67 3.70
C SER A 28 15.38 5.90 3.75
N LEU A 29 14.18 5.78 3.17
CA LEU A 29 13.18 6.83 3.27
C LEU A 29 12.69 6.91 4.74
N PRO A 30 12.51 8.12 5.29
CA PRO A 30 11.88 8.25 6.60
C PRO A 30 10.52 7.54 6.56
N GLY A 31 10.23 6.69 7.55
CA GLY A 31 8.95 5.97 7.67
C GLY A 31 7.72 6.87 7.90
N ILE A 32 7.88 8.17 7.67
CA ILE A 32 6.77 9.10 7.49
C ILE A 32 6.30 8.85 6.07
N LEU A 33 5.25 8.04 5.95
CA LEU A 33 4.29 8.21 4.88
C LEU A 33 3.99 9.71 4.84
N SER A 34 4.61 10.40 3.88
CA SER A 34 4.18 11.73 3.50
C SER A 34 2.78 11.52 2.96
N ASP A 35 1.77 11.51 3.85
CA ASP A 35 0.37 11.58 3.50
C ASP A 35 0.17 12.96 2.87
N GLU A 36 0.54 13.08 1.60
CA GLU A 36 0.24 14.25 0.79
C GLU A 36 -1.25 14.27 0.46
N ASP A 37 -1.95 13.12 0.49
CA ASP A 37 -3.39 13.05 0.65
C ASP A 37 -3.83 11.57 0.84
N GLU A 38 -4.76 11.35 1.79
CA GLU A 38 -5.70 10.21 1.84
C GLU A 38 -5.49 9.01 2.79
N GLY A 39 -4.56 8.99 3.75
CA GLY A 39 -4.64 7.95 4.80
C GLY A 39 -5.86 8.14 5.70
N ILE A 40 -5.79 9.14 6.57
CA ILE A 40 -6.88 9.49 7.50
C ILE A 40 -8.08 10.09 6.75
N ALA A 41 -7.81 10.90 5.71
CA ALA A 41 -8.90 11.55 4.97
C ALA A 41 -9.76 10.54 4.21
N GLU A 42 -9.17 9.48 3.63
CA GLU A 42 -9.97 8.39 3.03
C GLU A 42 -10.73 7.60 4.10
N ALA A 43 -10.09 7.30 5.24
CA ALA A 43 -10.75 6.58 6.32
C ALA A 43 -12.03 7.31 6.78
N LEU A 44 -11.97 8.64 6.91
CA LEU A 44 -13.13 9.45 7.27
C LEU A 44 -14.19 9.52 6.15
N ARG A 45 -13.79 9.56 4.88
CA ARG A 45 -14.75 9.51 3.76
C ARG A 45 -15.47 8.16 3.73
N ARG A 46 -14.74 7.06 3.91
CA ARG A 46 -15.31 5.71 3.96
C ARG A 46 -16.27 5.52 5.11
N ASP A 47 -15.93 6.06 6.28
CA ASP A 47 -16.82 6.05 7.44
C ASP A 47 -18.15 6.76 7.13
N ALA A 48 -18.09 7.96 6.54
CA ALA A 48 -19.27 8.72 6.14
C ALA A 48 -20.09 8.03 5.01
N GLU A 49 -19.44 7.37 4.06
CA GLU A 49 -20.11 6.58 3.01
C GLU A 49 -20.88 5.39 3.60
N ILE A 50 -20.29 4.68 4.57
CA ILE A 50 -20.92 3.56 5.27
C ILE A 50 -22.11 4.04 6.13
N GLU A 51 -21.97 5.17 6.83
CA GLU A 51 -23.09 5.77 7.57
C GLU A 51 -24.24 6.17 6.64
N ALA A 52 -23.93 6.65 5.43
CA ALA A 52 -24.94 7.08 4.45
C ALA A 52 -25.65 5.90 3.77
N ASP A 53 -24.96 4.78 3.53
CA ASP A 53 -25.53 3.56 2.96
C ASP A 53 -25.06 2.31 3.72
N PRO A 54 -25.79 1.88 4.76
CA PRO A 54 -25.48 0.66 5.52
C PRO A 54 -25.50 -0.61 4.67
N ALA A 55 -26.05 -0.59 3.44
CA ALA A 55 -25.97 -1.76 2.55
C ALA A 55 -24.54 -2.00 2.01
N GLN A 56 -23.63 -1.04 2.16
CA GLN A 56 -22.21 -1.20 1.82
C GLN A 56 -21.40 -1.90 2.93
N ASP A 57 -21.96 -2.07 4.13
CA ASP A 57 -21.31 -2.80 5.21
C ASP A 57 -21.64 -4.29 5.18
N ILE A 58 -20.86 -5.06 5.95
CA ILE A 58 -21.19 -6.45 6.28
C ILE A 58 -20.98 -6.65 7.77
N SER A 59 -21.79 -7.53 8.37
CA SER A 59 -21.57 -7.91 9.76
C SER A 59 -20.29 -8.73 9.90
N LEU A 60 -19.70 -8.74 11.10
CA LEU A 60 -18.56 -9.61 11.41
C LEU A 60 -18.88 -11.10 11.15
N ALA A 61 -20.12 -11.51 11.43
CA ALA A 61 -20.56 -12.88 11.17
C ALA A 61 -20.58 -13.22 9.67
N ASP A 62 -20.98 -12.27 8.83
CA ASP A 62 -20.95 -12.43 7.37
C ASP A 62 -19.50 -12.47 6.86
N LEU A 63 -18.62 -11.61 7.38
CA LEU A 63 -17.20 -11.65 7.06
C LEU A 63 -16.58 -13.02 7.38
N ASP A 64 -16.85 -13.56 8.58
CA ASP A 64 -16.36 -14.88 9.01
C ASP A 64 -16.90 -16.01 8.14
N SER A 65 -18.14 -15.88 7.64
CA SER A 65 -18.72 -16.82 6.69
C SER A 65 -17.96 -16.81 5.36
N HIS A 66 -17.69 -15.62 4.81
CA HIS A 66 -16.94 -15.46 3.56
C HIS A 66 -15.50 -16.00 3.66
N ILE A 67 -14.79 -15.72 4.76
CA ILE A 67 -13.42 -16.21 4.98
C ILE A 67 -13.41 -17.74 5.01
N ARG A 68 -14.31 -18.37 5.78
CA ARG A 68 -14.43 -19.83 5.84
C ARG A 68 -14.77 -20.45 4.49
N GLY A 69 -15.55 -19.75 3.66
CA GLY A 69 -15.89 -20.17 2.31
C GLY A 69 -14.67 -20.20 1.36
N ARG A 70 -13.68 -19.33 1.56
CA ARG A 70 -12.45 -19.28 0.73
C ARG A 70 -11.44 -20.38 1.05
N LEU A 71 -11.55 -21.01 2.21
CA LEU A 71 -10.64 -22.05 2.68
C LEU A 71 -11.11 -23.48 2.34
N ARG A 72 -12.19 -23.60 1.56
CA ARG A 72 -12.74 -24.87 1.05
C ARG A 72 -12.35 -25.06 -0.40
#